data_AF-A0A2G2H3Z8-F1
#
_entry.id   AF-A0A2G2H3Z8-F1
#
_cell.length_a   1.000
_cell.length_b   1.000
_cell.length_c   1.000
_cell.angle_alpha   90.00
_cell.angle_beta   90.00
_cell.angle_gamma   90.00
#
_symmetry.space_group_name_H-M   'P 1'
#
loop_
_entity.id
_entity.type
_entity.pdbx_description
1 polymer ?
#
loop_
_entity_poly.entity_id
_entity_poly.type
_entity_poly.pdbx_seq_one_letter_code
_entity_poly.pdbx_strand_id
1 'polypeptide(L)'
;MRIYRDGEYFATGADLALIASVADEPVSLYSFHPDDYRAYKLAEIKAACEAELSALQSAYPQSEVLSWDKQEREARAFVENPAAPVPLISALAAAREVDPADLVDWIILKADAYTAAIGAALGKRQKLEDQLAALADWEDMAEVHW
;
A
#
# COMPACT_ATOMS: atom_id res chain seq x y z
N MET A 1 -21.18 6.61 -9.44
CA MET A 1 -20.86 7.92 -8.84
C MET A 1 -21.87 8.93 -9.35
N ARG A 2 -22.43 9.76 -8.48
CA ARG A 2 -23.39 10.80 -8.88
C ARG A 2 -22.70 11.81 -9.79
N ILE A 3 -23.40 12.19 -10.85
CA ILE A 3 -22.95 13.13 -11.87
C ILE A 3 -23.95 14.27 -11.91
N TYR A 4 -23.43 15.48 -11.87
CA TYR A 4 -24.18 16.70 -11.94
C TYR A 4 -24.00 17.32 -13.32
N ARG A 5 -25.04 17.98 -13.81
CA ARG A 5 -25.02 18.81 -15.01
C ARG A 5 -25.44 20.22 -14.61
N ASP A 6 -24.60 21.21 -14.84
CA ASP A 6 -24.83 22.61 -14.41
C ASP A 6 -25.21 22.74 -12.91
N GLY A 7 -24.62 21.89 -12.06
CA GLY A 7 -24.87 21.91 -10.61
C GLY A 7 -26.16 21.21 -10.16
N GLU A 8 -26.95 20.65 -11.08
CA GLU A 8 -28.11 19.82 -10.77
C GLU A 8 -27.80 18.34 -10.96
N TYR A 9 -28.40 17.47 -10.14
CA TYR A 9 -28.24 16.03 -10.31
C TYR A 9 -28.74 15.61 -11.69
N PHE A 10 -27.88 14.93 -12.45
CA PHE A 10 -28.20 14.49 -13.81
C PHE A 10 -28.36 12.98 -13.89
N ALA A 11 -27.33 12.23 -13.45
CA ALA A 11 -27.32 10.78 -13.56
C ALA A 11 -26.36 10.15 -12.54
N THR A 12 -26.32 8.82 -12.54
CA THR A 12 -25.23 8.07 -11.92
C THR A 12 -24.40 7.44 -13.02
N GLY A 13 -23.08 7.58 -12.95
CA GLY A 13 -22.15 7.00 -13.91
C GLY A 13 -20.72 7.00 -13.40
N ALA A 14 -19.77 6.73 -14.28
CA ALA A 14 -18.34 6.77 -13.99
C ALA A 14 -17.53 7.46 -15.09
N ASP A 15 -18.18 7.96 -16.15
CA ASP A 15 -17.52 8.54 -17.31
C ASP A 15 -18.31 9.77 -17.79
N LEU A 16 -17.73 10.95 -17.55
CA LEU A 16 -18.32 12.22 -17.98
C LEU A 16 -18.28 12.37 -19.50
N ALA A 17 -17.20 11.89 -20.15
CA ALA A 17 -17.02 12.04 -21.59
C ALA A 17 -18.03 11.19 -22.36
N LEU A 18 -18.29 9.96 -21.90
CA LEU A 18 -19.34 9.12 -22.47
C LEU A 18 -20.72 9.79 -22.36
N ILE A 19 -21.04 10.35 -21.19
CA ILE A 19 -22.34 11.02 -20.97
C ILE A 19 -22.48 12.25 -21.86
N ALA A 20 -21.46 13.11 -21.87
CA ALA A 20 -21.43 14.30 -22.71
C ALA A 20 -21.58 13.96 -24.19
N SER A 21 -20.89 12.90 -24.67
CA SER A 21 -21.00 12.42 -26.04
C SER A 21 -22.39 11.88 -26.38
N VAL A 22 -23.06 11.18 -25.46
CA VAL A 22 -24.43 10.65 -25.67
C VAL A 22 -25.45 11.79 -25.71
N ALA A 23 -25.22 12.84 -24.91
CA ALA A 23 -26.08 14.02 -24.86
C ALA A 23 -25.80 15.06 -25.97
N ASP A 24 -24.76 14.86 -26.79
CA ASP A 24 -24.26 15.84 -27.78
C ASP A 24 -23.92 17.20 -27.16
N GLU A 25 -23.22 17.17 -26.02
CA GLU A 25 -22.91 18.32 -25.18
C GLU A 25 -21.43 18.36 -24.77
N PRO A 26 -20.89 19.54 -24.40
CA PRO A 26 -19.52 19.62 -23.92
C PRO A 26 -19.38 19.01 -22.52
N VAL A 27 -18.26 18.32 -22.27
CA VAL A 27 -17.99 17.65 -20.98
C VAL A 27 -17.92 18.61 -19.80
N SER A 28 -17.62 19.89 -20.05
CA SER A 28 -17.52 20.95 -19.03
C SER A 28 -18.84 21.26 -18.33
N LEU A 29 -19.98 20.80 -18.87
CA LEU A 29 -21.28 20.91 -18.18
C LEU A 29 -21.42 19.88 -17.07
N TYR A 30 -20.58 18.84 -17.07
CA TYR A 30 -20.71 17.69 -16.20
C TYR A 30 -19.64 17.66 -15.12
N SER A 31 -20.01 17.25 -13.91
CA SER A 31 -19.10 17.08 -12.79
C SER A 31 -19.46 15.83 -11.98
N PHE A 32 -18.48 15.26 -11.31
CA PHE A 32 -18.76 14.23 -10.31
C PHE A 32 -19.14 14.85 -8.97
N HIS A 33 -19.99 14.18 -8.20
CA HIS A 33 -20.22 14.55 -6.81
C HIS A 33 -18.91 14.38 -6.02
N PRO A 34 -18.42 15.42 -5.32
CA PRO A 34 -17.11 15.36 -4.66
C PRO A 34 -16.95 14.20 -3.68
N ASP A 35 -17.97 13.90 -2.86
CA ASP A 35 -17.86 12.80 -1.89
C ASP A 35 -17.77 11.41 -2.54
N ASP A 36 -18.49 11.20 -3.64
CA ASP A 36 -18.46 9.91 -4.35
C ASP A 36 -17.09 9.74 -5.03
N TYR A 37 -16.55 10.82 -5.61
CA TYR A 37 -15.24 10.81 -6.26
C TYR A 37 -14.12 10.61 -5.24
N ARG A 38 -14.20 11.29 -4.08
CA ARG A 38 -13.25 11.11 -2.98
C ARG A 38 -13.23 9.66 -2.48
N ALA A 39 -14.40 9.05 -2.30
CA ALA A 39 -14.49 7.65 -1.89
C ALA A 39 -13.88 6.71 -2.93
N TYR A 40 -14.09 6.98 -4.23
CA TYR A 40 -13.46 6.24 -5.32
C TYR A 40 -11.94 6.34 -5.30
N LYS A 41 -11.38 7.56 -5.23
CA LYS A 41 -9.93 7.79 -5.16
C LYS A 41 -9.29 7.19 -3.93
N LEU A 42 -9.98 7.25 -2.79
CA LEU A 42 -9.53 6.59 -1.56
C LEU A 42 -9.40 5.07 -1.74
N ALA A 43 -10.36 4.44 -2.41
CA ALA A 43 -10.32 3.01 -2.69
C ALA A 43 -9.16 2.66 -3.65
N GLU A 44 -8.94 3.47 -4.68
CA GLU A 44 -7.81 3.31 -5.61
C GLU A 44 -6.45 3.36 -4.89
N ILE A 45 -6.23 4.38 -4.06
CA ILE A 45 -4.99 4.56 -3.28
C ILE A 45 -4.77 3.37 -2.33
N LYS A 46 -5.82 2.91 -1.65
CA LYS A 46 -5.73 1.76 -0.74
C LYS A 46 -5.38 0.48 -1.51
N ALA A 47 -6.01 0.24 -2.66
CA ALA A 47 -5.72 -0.91 -3.49
C ALA A 47 -4.28 -0.87 -4.05
N ALA A 48 -3.79 0.30 -4.47
CA ALA A 48 -2.43 0.46 -4.95
C ALA A 48 -1.39 0.22 -3.84
N CYS A 49 -1.64 0.74 -2.62
CA CYS A 49 -0.82 0.45 -1.46
C CYS A 49 -0.76 -1.05 -1.15
N GLU A 50 -1.91 -1.73 -1.16
CA GLU A 50 -1.97 -3.16 -0.89
C GLU A 50 -1.23 -3.97 -1.96
N ALA A 51 -1.36 -3.59 -3.24
CA ALA A 51 -0.64 -4.22 -4.34
C ALA A 51 0.88 -4.08 -4.17
N GLU A 52 1.36 -2.90 -3.79
CA GLU A 52 2.78 -2.64 -3.53
C GLU A 52 3.29 -3.47 -2.34
N LEU A 53 2.56 -3.50 -1.22
CA LEU A 53 2.91 -4.30 -0.04
C LEU A 53 2.89 -5.81 -0.32
N SER A 54 1.90 -6.28 -1.09
CA SER A 54 1.81 -7.68 -1.49
C SER A 54 2.98 -8.10 -2.38
N ALA A 55 3.44 -7.22 -3.27
CA ALA A 55 4.60 -7.48 -4.13
C ALA A 55 5.91 -7.65 -3.33
N LEU A 56 6.05 -7.02 -2.16
CA LEU A 56 7.22 -7.23 -1.28
C LEU A 56 7.28 -8.67 -0.73
N GLN A 57 6.14 -9.33 -0.61
CA GLN A 57 6.01 -10.67 -0.03
C GLN A 57 5.84 -11.77 -1.08
N SER A 58 5.53 -11.43 -2.33
CA SER A 58 5.06 -12.39 -3.35
C SER A 58 6.05 -13.50 -3.71
N ALA A 59 7.34 -13.30 -3.42
CA ALA A 59 8.39 -14.30 -3.62
C ALA A 59 8.46 -15.35 -2.50
N TYR A 60 7.73 -15.16 -1.40
CA TYR A 60 7.81 -15.97 -0.20
C TYR A 60 6.46 -16.64 0.11
N PRO A 61 6.43 -17.92 0.52
CA PRO A 61 5.20 -18.54 0.96
C PRO A 61 4.70 -17.90 2.26
N GLN A 62 3.37 -17.90 2.45
CA GLN A 62 2.73 -17.28 3.61
C GLN A 62 3.28 -17.80 4.96
N SER A 63 3.60 -19.09 5.05
CA SER A 63 4.19 -19.68 6.25
C SER A 63 5.55 -19.08 6.61
N GLU A 64 6.33 -18.66 5.62
CA GLU A 64 7.62 -17.99 5.84
C GLU A 64 7.42 -16.55 6.31
N VAL A 65 6.52 -15.80 5.66
CA VAL A 65 6.17 -14.42 6.07
C VAL A 65 5.70 -14.37 7.52
N LEU A 66 4.86 -15.32 7.94
CA LEU A 66 4.37 -15.44 9.33
C LEU A 66 5.48 -15.73 10.35
N SER A 67 6.67 -16.14 9.90
CA SER A 67 7.82 -16.43 10.76
C SER A 67 8.80 -15.26 10.89
N TRP A 68 8.70 -14.23 10.05
CA TRP A 68 9.68 -13.14 9.98
C TRP A 68 9.85 -12.40 11.31
N ASP A 69 8.76 -12.05 12.00
CA ASP A 69 8.83 -11.39 13.32
C ASP A 69 9.59 -12.23 14.37
N LYS A 70 9.52 -13.56 14.28
CA LYS A 70 10.27 -14.45 15.15
C LYS A 70 11.74 -14.49 14.75
N GLN A 71 12.04 -14.58 13.45
CA GLN A 71 13.40 -14.55 12.93
C GLN A 71 14.10 -13.23 13.29
N GLU A 72 13.45 -12.09 13.06
CA GLU A 72 14.00 -10.77 13.40
C GLU A 72 14.25 -10.65 14.90
N ARG A 73 13.29 -11.03 15.76
CA ARG A 73 13.47 -10.97 17.21
C ARG A 73 14.65 -11.82 17.68
N GLU A 74 14.79 -13.04 17.17
CA GLU A 74 15.94 -13.89 17.49
C GLU A 74 17.25 -13.26 17.00
N ALA A 75 17.27 -12.71 15.78
CA ALA A 75 18.45 -12.08 15.20
C ALA A 75 18.90 -10.85 15.99
N ARG A 76 17.96 -9.97 16.37
CA ARG A 76 18.26 -8.78 17.20
C ARG A 76 18.77 -9.17 18.58
N ALA A 77 18.16 -10.17 19.22
CA ALA A 77 18.63 -10.69 20.51
C ALA A 77 20.04 -11.27 20.43
N PHE A 78 20.38 -11.95 19.33
CA PHE A 78 21.73 -12.49 19.10
C PHE A 78 22.78 -11.37 18.95
N VAL A 79 22.44 -10.28 18.25
CA VAL A 79 23.34 -9.12 18.12
C VAL A 79 23.60 -8.46 19.46
N GLU A 80 22.59 -8.33 20.32
CA GLU A 80 22.76 -7.78 21.67
C GLU A 80 23.54 -8.73 22.59
N ASN A 81 23.32 -10.03 22.45
CA ASN A 81 23.97 -11.06 23.24
C ASN A 81 24.19 -12.33 22.40
N PRO A 82 25.42 -12.63 21.97
CA PRO A 82 25.73 -13.83 21.18
C PRO A 82 25.44 -15.17 21.89
N ALA A 83 25.18 -15.16 23.20
CA ALA A 83 24.73 -16.33 23.96
C ALA A 83 23.20 -16.47 24.03
N ALA A 84 22.43 -15.54 23.44
CA ALA A 84 20.98 -15.59 23.43
C ALA A 84 20.47 -16.82 22.66
N PRO A 85 19.41 -17.49 23.14
CA PRO A 85 18.84 -18.63 22.44
C PRO A 85 18.13 -18.17 21.15
N VAL A 86 18.59 -18.70 20.02
CA VAL A 86 18.00 -18.46 18.68
C VAL A 86 17.52 -19.75 18.02
N PRO A 87 16.57 -20.49 18.63
CA PRO A 87 16.24 -21.85 18.21
C PRO A 87 15.69 -21.96 16.78
N LEU A 88 14.97 -20.96 16.27
CA LEU A 88 14.51 -20.97 14.88
C LEU A 88 15.67 -20.72 13.92
N ILE A 89 16.50 -19.70 14.18
CA ILE A 89 17.69 -19.41 13.37
C ILE A 89 18.65 -20.60 13.38
N SER A 90 18.92 -21.20 14.53
CA SER A 90 19.77 -22.39 14.65
C SER A 90 19.25 -23.57 13.83
N ALA A 91 17.93 -23.84 13.86
CA ALA A 91 17.35 -24.91 13.06
C ALA A 91 17.42 -24.61 11.55
N LEU A 92 17.16 -23.37 11.14
CA LEU A 92 17.27 -22.93 9.75
C LEU A 92 18.72 -22.98 9.24
N ALA A 93 19.67 -22.52 10.05
CA ALA A 93 21.09 -22.52 9.74
C ALA A 93 21.62 -23.95 9.59
N ALA A 94 21.29 -24.84 10.53
CA ALA A 94 21.67 -26.24 10.48
C ALA A 94 21.11 -26.96 9.24
N ALA A 95 19.84 -26.73 8.90
CA ALA A 95 19.21 -27.34 7.72
C ALA A 95 19.79 -26.82 6.38
N ARG A 96 20.36 -25.61 6.39
CA ARG A 96 20.96 -24.95 5.22
C ARG A 96 22.48 -25.10 5.17
N GLU A 97 23.10 -25.72 6.18
CA GLU A 97 24.55 -25.82 6.35
C GLU A 97 25.26 -24.46 6.28
N VAL A 98 24.69 -23.44 6.94
CA VAL A 98 25.27 -22.09 7.05
C VAL A 98 25.56 -21.73 8.51
N ASP A 99 26.44 -20.76 8.72
CA ASP A 99 26.71 -20.24 10.07
C ASP A 99 25.49 -19.45 10.60
N PRO A 100 25.06 -19.67 11.86
CA PRO A 100 23.98 -18.90 12.46
C PRO A 100 24.24 -17.39 12.48
N ALA A 101 25.48 -16.94 12.70
CA ALA A 101 25.83 -15.52 12.73
C ALA A 101 25.69 -14.89 11.33
N ASP A 102 26.13 -15.58 10.28
CA ASP A 102 25.91 -15.12 8.90
C ASP A 102 24.39 -14.98 8.64
N LEU A 103 23.59 -15.99 9.03
CA LEU A 103 22.14 -15.94 8.86
C LEU A 103 21.49 -14.79 9.63
N VAL A 104 21.96 -14.46 10.84
CA VAL A 104 21.52 -13.30 11.63
C VAL A 104 21.72 -12.01 10.85
N ASP A 105 22.90 -11.80 10.27
CA ASP A 105 23.21 -10.60 9.49
C ASP A 105 22.28 -10.47 8.26
N TRP A 106 22.02 -11.57 7.56
CA TRP A 106 21.08 -11.59 6.44
C TRP A 106 19.64 -11.30 6.86
N ILE A 107 19.19 -11.84 8.00
CA ILE A 107 17.84 -11.59 8.53
C ILE A 107 17.69 -10.11 8.86
N ILE A 108 18.66 -9.51 9.55
CA ILE A 108 18.65 -8.10 9.91
C ILE A 108 18.60 -7.22 8.67
N LEU A 109 19.47 -7.47 7.69
CA LEU A 109 19.51 -6.70 6.45
C LEU A 109 18.15 -6.73 5.73
N LYS A 110 17.52 -7.90 5.64
CA LYS A 110 16.20 -8.06 4.99
C LYS A 110 15.08 -7.42 5.81
N ALA A 111 15.09 -7.58 7.13
CA ALA A 111 14.10 -7.00 8.02
C ALA A 111 14.13 -5.47 7.99
N ASP A 112 15.32 -4.86 7.97
CA ASP A 112 15.50 -3.42 7.85
C ASP A 112 15.01 -2.89 6.50
N ALA A 113 15.38 -3.56 5.41
CA ALA A 113 14.90 -3.20 4.08
C ALA A 113 13.37 -3.31 3.95
N TYR A 114 12.79 -4.38 4.50
CA TYR A 114 11.34 -4.58 4.51
C TYR A 114 10.64 -3.50 5.37
N THR A 115 11.15 -3.22 6.56
CA THR A 115 10.64 -2.16 7.46
C THR A 115 10.66 -0.79 6.78
N ALA A 116 11.74 -0.44 6.09
CA ALA A 116 11.84 0.80 5.33
C ALA A 116 10.80 0.86 4.20
N ALA A 117 10.64 -0.23 3.44
CA ALA A 117 9.69 -0.31 2.33
C ALA A 117 8.23 -0.17 2.81
N ILE A 118 7.82 -0.93 3.83
CA ILE A 118 6.45 -0.82 4.37
C ILE A 118 6.21 0.56 4.97
N GLY A 119 7.19 1.15 5.64
CA GLY A 119 7.09 2.50 6.20
C GLY A 119 6.88 3.56 5.13
N ALA A 120 7.62 3.46 4.02
CA ALA A 120 7.47 4.35 2.87
C ALA A 120 6.09 4.24 2.22
N ALA A 121 5.62 3.02 1.94
CA ALA A 121 4.31 2.79 1.33
C ALA A 121 3.15 3.26 2.24
N LEU A 122 3.19 2.92 3.53
CA LEU A 122 2.17 3.34 4.48
C LEU A 122 2.15 4.86 4.68
N GLY A 123 3.33 5.49 4.78
CA GLY A 123 3.44 6.95 4.89
C GLY A 123 2.94 7.67 3.64
N LYS A 124 3.27 7.14 2.45
CA LYS A 124 2.75 7.63 1.17
C LYS A 124 1.22 7.56 1.13
N ARG A 125 0.64 6.41 1.52
CA ARG A 125 -0.81 6.25 1.62
C ARG A 125 -1.44 7.30 2.52
N GLN A 126 -0.94 7.44 3.75
CA GLN A 126 -1.47 8.41 4.72
C GLN A 126 -1.40 9.84 4.19
N LYS A 127 -0.27 10.23 3.57
CA LYS A 127 -0.12 11.55 2.95
C LYS A 127 -1.17 11.81 1.86
N LEU A 128 -1.42 10.83 1.00
CA LEU A 128 -2.42 10.97 -0.07
C LEU A 128 -3.86 10.97 0.48
N GLU A 129 -4.13 10.20 1.54
CA GLU A 129 -5.41 10.23 2.26
C GLU A 129 -5.67 11.63 2.87
N ASP A 130 -4.67 12.23 3.52
CA ASP A 130 -4.74 13.57 4.07
C ASP A 130 -4.93 14.63 2.97
N GLN A 131 -4.22 14.49 1.84
CA GLN A 131 -4.37 15.37 0.69
C GLN A 131 -5.80 15.32 0.13
N LEU A 132 -6.36 14.12 -0.09
CA LEU A 132 -7.74 13.97 -0.58
C LEU A 132 -8.78 14.54 0.39
N ALA A 133 -8.55 14.41 1.70
CA ALA A 133 -9.44 14.96 2.71
C ALA A 133 -9.49 16.49 2.69
N ALA A 134 -8.41 17.15 2.25
CA ALA A 134 -8.32 18.60 2.15
C ALA A 134 -8.94 19.19 0.86
N LEU A 135 -9.22 18.36 -0.16
CA LEU A 135 -9.75 18.81 -1.45
C LEU A 135 -11.28 18.90 -1.45
N ALA A 136 -11.79 19.95 -2.09
CA ALA A 136 -13.22 20.22 -2.22
C ALA A 136 -13.79 19.75 -3.57
N ASP A 137 -13.01 19.88 -4.64
CA ASP A 137 -13.46 19.63 -6.01
C ASP A 137 -12.90 18.33 -6.57
N TRP A 138 -13.70 17.63 -7.37
CA TRP A 138 -13.33 16.32 -7.92
C TRP A 138 -12.18 16.42 -8.93
N GLU A 139 -12.01 17.56 -9.60
CA GLU A 139 -10.93 17.81 -10.58
C GLU A 139 -9.57 17.75 -9.89
N ASP A 140 -9.41 18.47 -8.77
CA ASP A 140 -8.17 18.41 -7.99
C ASP A 140 -7.91 17.02 -7.43
N MET A 141 -8.97 16.28 -7.04
CA MET A 141 -8.85 14.89 -6.58
C MET A 141 -8.39 13.96 -7.71
N ALA A 142 -8.72 14.27 -8.96
CA ALA A 142 -8.34 13.46 -10.12
C ALA A 142 -6.83 13.47 -10.33
N GLU A 143 -6.16 14.56 -9.98
CA GLU A 143 -4.70 14.75 -10.03
C GLU A 143 -3.96 14.05 -8.87
N VAL A 144 -4.67 13.50 -7.89
CA VAL A 144 -4.05 12.72 -6.82
C VAL A 144 -3.83 11.29 -7.31
N HIS A 145 -2.57 10.87 -7.40
CA HIS A 145 -2.20 9.54 -7.85
C HIS A 145 -1.37 8.82 -6.77
N TRP A 146 -1.44 7.48 -6.79
CA TRP A 146 -0.46 6.66 -6.10
C TRP A 146 0.92 6.90 -6.71
#